data_AF-A0AAN8I1C4-F1
#
_entry.id   AF-A0AAN8I1C4-F1
#
_cell.length_a   1.000
_cell.length_b   1.000
_cell.length_c   1.000
_cell.angle_alpha   90.00
_cell.angle_beta   90.00
_cell.angle_gamma   90.00
#
_symmetry.space_group_name_H-M   'P 1'
#
loop_
_entity.id
_entity.type
_entity.pdbx_description
1 polymer ?
#
loop_
_entity_poly.entity_id
_entity_poly.type
_entity_poly.pdbx_seq_one_letter_code
_entity_poly.pdbx_strand_id
1 'polypeptide(L)'
;MAPPTEYPGYFDATSLISVICAALACYNAFELILLIFTTFHAYHGLYFWSMVTATCGIFPYVIGMEIMYFDPSSKLPALIINNIGWICMVTAQSVVLYSRLGIVLGNQNSRILVFTKWMIIADTIIFYTLATTIVFGMHYSSDHNFDRGYIYIERLQMTGFCVQEFVISGLYIWKTLDILQAGEKKQAHRTLWQLFVINVVIVALDVALLVLEYLSLASIQIAFKALAYAVKLKMEFAILSKLVESSSLAQRNLSVSLNNTIALEDDRPAYAVGLTPSSPQFVTSALSQWHGDEKVSRTDHAEHYSHESVRTTSHQTDSSEAHLFGPTLTPIRSTASGRAGSDPYHDVIRSMSAGRA
;
A
#
# COMPACT_ATOMS: atom_id res chain seq x y z
N MET A 1 5.51 -24.03 35.80
CA MET A 1 4.37 -24.80 35.27
C MET A 1 3.91 -24.04 34.05
N ALA A 2 4.16 -24.56 32.85
CA ALA A 2 3.64 -23.95 31.63
C ALA A 2 2.10 -23.97 31.73
N PRO A 3 1.40 -22.89 31.40
CA PRO A 3 -0.06 -22.89 31.39
C PRO A 3 -0.55 -23.96 30.40
N PRO A 4 -1.67 -24.66 30.68
CA PRO A 4 -2.18 -25.69 29.80
C PRO A 4 -2.56 -25.08 28.44
N THR A 5 -1.88 -25.52 27.38
CA THR A 5 -2.17 -25.16 25.98
C THR A 5 -3.23 -26.07 25.35
N GLU A 6 -3.72 -27.06 26.11
CA GLU A 6 -4.64 -28.09 25.64
C GLU A 6 -6.05 -27.88 26.21
N TYR A 7 -7.08 -28.24 25.44
CA TYR A 7 -8.48 -28.13 25.84
C TYR A 7 -8.79 -29.00 27.08
N PRO A 8 -9.34 -28.43 28.17
CA PRO A 8 -9.54 -29.15 29.43
C PRO A 8 -10.76 -30.10 29.43
N GLY A 9 -11.44 -30.30 28.30
CA GLY A 9 -12.61 -31.17 28.19
C GLY A 9 -13.96 -30.47 28.44
N TYR A 10 -13.96 -29.16 28.71
CA TYR A 10 -15.14 -28.32 28.85
C TYR A 10 -14.91 -26.94 28.20
N PHE A 11 -15.96 -26.32 27.68
CA PHE A 11 -15.89 -24.98 27.08
C PHE A 11 -15.64 -23.95 28.18
N ASP A 12 -14.37 -23.62 28.41
CA ASP A 12 -13.94 -22.53 29.27
C ASP A 12 -13.93 -21.19 28.50
N ALA A 13 -13.90 -20.08 29.23
CA ALA A 13 -13.78 -18.74 28.67
C ALA A 13 -12.57 -18.63 27.71
N THR A 14 -11.47 -19.31 28.02
CA THR A 14 -10.27 -19.36 27.18
C THR A 14 -10.52 -20.00 25.81
N SER A 15 -11.24 -21.12 25.78
CA SER A 15 -11.59 -21.83 24.54
C SER A 15 -12.54 -20.99 23.68
N LEU A 16 -13.51 -20.33 24.32
CA LEU A 16 -14.46 -19.47 23.63
C LEU A 16 -13.75 -18.25 23.00
N ILE A 17 -12.84 -17.61 23.75
CA ILE A 17 -12.04 -16.50 23.22
C ILE A 17 -11.19 -16.96 22.05
N SER A 18 -10.55 -18.14 22.13
CA SER A 18 -9.75 -18.68 21.03
C SER A 18 -10.57 -18.82 19.75
N VAL A 19 -11.71 -19.51 19.83
CA VAL A 19 -12.59 -19.77 18.67
C VAL A 19 -13.13 -18.47 18.09
N ILE A 20 -13.53 -17.51 18.93
CA ILE A 20 -14.01 -16.20 18.46
C ILE A 20 -12.90 -15.44 17.74
N CYS A 21 -11.69 -15.38 18.31
CA CYS A 21 -10.54 -14.73 17.69
C CYS A 21 -10.16 -15.39 16.36
N ALA A 22 -10.15 -16.73 16.30
CA ALA A 22 -9.90 -17.51 15.10
C ALA A 22 -10.95 -17.21 14.01
N ALA A 23 -12.23 -17.23 14.36
CA ALA A 23 -13.32 -16.92 13.43
C ALA A 23 -13.22 -15.50 12.87
N LEU A 24 -12.96 -14.51 13.75
CA LEU A 24 -12.78 -13.11 13.34
C LEU A 24 -11.52 -12.91 12.48
N ALA A 25 -10.43 -13.62 12.78
CA ALA A 25 -9.21 -13.57 11.99
C ALA A 25 -9.45 -14.11 10.58
N CYS A 26 -10.08 -15.28 10.47
CA CYS A 26 -10.45 -15.89 9.18
C CYS A 26 -11.43 -15.03 8.38
N TYR A 27 -12.44 -14.46 9.03
CA TYR A 27 -13.39 -13.54 8.38
C TYR A 27 -12.67 -12.32 7.80
N ASN A 28 -11.82 -11.66 8.60
CA ASN A 28 -11.06 -10.50 8.14
C ASN A 28 -10.07 -10.86 7.03
N ALA A 29 -9.39 -12.01 7.13
CA ALA A 29 -8.47 -12.49 6.10
C ALA A 29 -9.20 -12.78 4.77
N PHE A 30 -10.38 -13.40 4.84
CA PHE A 30 -11.20 -13.67 3.66
C PHE A 30 -11.70 -12.39 3.00
N GLU A 31 -12.26 -11.46 3.78
CA GLU A 31 -12.68 -10.14 3.29
C GLU A 31 -11.50 -9.40 2.65
N LEU A 32 -10.33 -9.44 3.28
CA LEU A 32 -9.14 -8.79 2.78
C LEU A 32 -8.63 -9.41 1.47
N ILE A 33 -8.67 -10.73 1.31
CA ILE A 33 -8.35 -11.39 0.03
C ILE A 33 -9.25 -10.86 -1.08
N LEU A 34 -10.56 -10.81 -0.85
CA LEU A 34 -11.51 -10.29 -1.84
C LEU A 34 -11.23 -8.82 -2.17
N LEU A 35 -10.95 -7.99 -1.15
CA LEU A 35 -10.58 -6.59 -1.35
C LEU A 35 -9.28 -6.42 -2.16
N ILE A 36 -8.27 -7.25 -1.90
CA ILE A 36 -7.02 -7.25 -2.65
C ILE A 36 -7.29 -7.54 -4.13
N PHE A 37 -7.99 -8.63 -4.46
CA PHE A 37 -8.25 -8.99 -5.85
C PHE A 37 -9.21 -8.04 -6.58
N THR A 38 -10.09 -7.35 -5.87
CA THR A 38 -11.00 -6.37 -6.47
C THR A 38 -10.36 -4.99 -6.66
N THR A 39 -9.32 -4.66 -5.89
CA THR A 39 -8.69 -3.34 -5.93
C THR A 39 -7.42 -3.30 -6.80
N PHE A 40 -6.65 -4.38 -6.84
CA PHE A 40 -5.43 -4.42 -7.63
C PHE A 40 -5.71 -4.80 -9.09
N HIS A 41 -5.34 -3.91 -10.01
CA HIS A 41 -5.47 -4.14 -11.45
C HIS A 41 -4.21 -4.78 -12.08
N ALA A 42 -3.11 -4.83 -11.34
CA ALA A 42 -1.83 -5.44 -11.73
C ALA A 42 -1.23 -6.26 -10.58
N TYR A 43 -0.80 -7.50 -10.88
CA TYR A 43 -0.45 -8.53 -9.88
C TYR A 43 1.05 -8.80 -9.73
N HIS A 44 1.92 -7.85 -10.09
CA HIS A 44 3.37 -8.09 -10.18
C HIS A 44 4.22 -7.41 -9.10
N GLY A 45 3.66 -6.54 -8.27
CA GLY A 45 4.41 -5.79 -7.27
C GLY A 45 4.76 -6.57 -5.99
N LEU A 46 5.90 -6.24 -5.36
CA LEU A 46 6.31 -6.79 -4.06
C LEU A 46 5.23 -6.59 -2.98
N TYR A 47 4.57 -5.43 -2.98
CA TYR A 47 3.44 -5.14 -2.09
C TYR A 47 2.32 -6.17 -2.28
N PHE A 48 1.92 -6.44 -3.51
CA PHE A 48 0.83 -7.37 -3.81
C PHE A 48 1.15 -8.78 -3.30
N TRP A 49 2.33 -9.31 -3.66
CA TRP A 49 2.74 -10.66 -3.24
C TRP A 49 2.90 -10.78 -1.72
N SER A 50 3.46 -9.77 -1.06
CA SER A 50 3.59 -9.77 0.40
C SER A 50 2.23 -9.66 1.10
N MET A 51 1.31 -8.83 0.61
CA MET A 51 -0.04 -8.68 1.15
C MET A 51 -0.86 -9.98 1.01
N VAL A 52 -0.82 -10.61 -0.17
CA VAL A 52 -1.48 -11.90 -0.41
C VAL A 52 -0.86 -12.99 0.45
N THR A 53 0.47 -13.10 0.48
CA THR A 53 1.16 -14.14 1.28
C THR A 53 0.88 -13.99 2.77
N ALA A 54 0.90 -12.77 3.30
CA ALA A 54 0.59 -12.50 4.70
C ALA A 54 -0.85 -12.90 5.04
N THR A 55 -1.80 -12.54 4.18
CA THR A 55 -3.23 -12.83 4.39
C THR A 55 -3.53 -14.31 4.26
N CYS A 56 -2.95 -14.97 3.26
CA CYS A 56 -3.05 -16.43 3.08
C CYS A 56 -2.40 -17.19 4.24
N GLY A 57 -1.33 -16.65 4.85
CA GLY A 57 -0.66 -17.25 6.02
C GLY A 57 -1.52 -17.32 7.28
N ILE A 58 -2.55 -16.48 7.41
CA ILE A 58 -3.47 -16.50 8.54
C ILE A 58 -4.26 -17.82 8.59
N PHE A 59 -4.71 -18.36 7.45
CA PHE A 59 -5.49 -19.60 7.42
C PHE A 59 -4.74 -20.81 7.97
N PRO A 60 -3.55 -21.21 7.45
CA PRO A 60 -2.80 -22.34 8.01
C PRO A 60 -2.35 -22.09 9.45
N TYR A 61 -2.11 -20.84 9.85
CA TYR A 61 -1.85 -20.49 11.25
C TYR A 61 -3.05 -20.84 12.15
N VAL A 62 -4.22 -20.30 11.83
CA VAL A 62 -5.47 -20.53 12.58
C VAL A 62 -5.86 -22.01 12.57
N ILE A 63 -5.82 -22.67 11.40
CA ILE A 63 -6.16 -24.09 11.28
C ILE A 63 -5.22 -24.95 12.13
N GLY A 64 -3.91 -24.67 12.09
CA GLY A 64 -2.93 -25.43 12.86
C GLY A 64 -3.09 -25.27 14.37
N MET A 65 -3.31 -24.04 14.85
CA MET A 65 -3.54 -23.81 16.29
C MET A 65 -4.84 -24.46 16.77
N GLU A 66 -5.91 -24.43 15.99
CA GLU A 66 -7.22 -25.00 16.39
C GLU A 66 -7.14 -26.53 16.42
N ILE A 67 -6.45 -27.17 15.47
CA ILE A 67 -6.20 -28.61 15.51
C ILE A 67 -5.35 -28.97 16.74
N MET A 68 -4.26 -28.23 17.03
CA MET A 68 -3.46 -28.47 18.24
C MET A 68 -4.26 -28.26 19.53
N TYR A 69 -5.23 -27.35 19.53
CA TYR A 69 -6.04 -27.03 20.70
C TYR A 69 -7.11 -28.10 20.98
N PHE A 70 -7.80 -28.59 19.94
CA PHE A 70 -8.96 -29.50 20.07
C PHE A 70 -8.66 -30.98 19.80
N ASP A 71 -7.66 -31.31 18.96
CA ASP A 71 -7.28 -32.69 18.68
C ASP A 71 -5.79 -32.96 19.01
N PRO A 72 -5.50 -33.38 20.26
CA PRO A 72 -4.14 -33.70 20.67
C PRO A 72 -3.59 -34.98 20.02
N SER A 73 -4.35 -35.72 19.20
CA SER A 73 -3.88 -36.96 18.55
C SER A 73 -3.04 -36.68 17.29
N SER A 74 -3.23 -35.53 16.64
CA SER A 74 -2.60 -35.17 15.36
C SER A 74 -1.57 -34.02 15.49
N LYS A 75 -0.74 -34.04 16.55
CA LYS A 75 0.17 -32.92 16.90
C LYS A 75 1.19 -32.56 15.81
N LEU A 76 1.82 -33.54 15.16
CA LEU A 76 2.89 -33.28 14.17
C LEU A 76 2.38 -32.52 12.93
N PRO A 77 1.35 -32.97 12.21
CA PRO A 77 0.84 -32.23 11.05
C PRO A 77 0.26 -30.85 11.44
N ALA A 78 -0.42 -30.76 12.59
CA ALA A 78 -0.96 -29.49 13.11
C ALA A 78 0.15 -28.47 13.45
N LEU A 79 1.26 -28.95 14.02
CA LEU A 79 2.42 -28.12 14.32
C LEU A 79 3.09 -27.60 13.04
N ILE A 80 3.22 -28.44 12.01
CA ILE A 80 3.85 -28.05 10.74
C ILE A 80 2.99 -26.99 10.03
N ILE A 81 1.68 -27.21 9.91
CA ILE A 81 0.79 -26.25 9.24
C ILE A 81 0.74 -24.91 10.01
N ASN A 82 0.71 -24.95 11.34
CA ASN A 82 0.78 -23.75 12.19
C ASN A 82 2.07 -22.96 11.96
N ASN A 83 3.23 -23.64 11.95
CA ASN A 83 4.53 -22.99 11.75
C ASN A 83 4.64 -22.36 10.36
N ILE A 84 4.19 -23.07 9.31
CA ILE A 84 4.18 -22.51 7.94
C ILE A 84 3.33 -21.23 7.91
N GLY A 85 2.14 -21.27 8.50
CA GLY A 85 1.26 -20.10 8.57
C GLY A 85 1.89 -18.95 9.33
N TRP A 86 2.51 -19.22 10.48
CA TRP A 86 3.20 -18.22 11.27
C TRP A 86 4.34 -17.53 10.49
N ILE A 87 5.22 -18.30 9.83
CA ILE A 87 6.33 -17.76 9.04
C ILE A 87 5.80 -16.86 7.92
N CYS A 88 4.84 -17.37 7.14
CA CYS A 88 4.25 -16.62 6.03
C CYS A 88 3.57 -15.35 6.52
N MET A 89 2.78 -15.44 7.60
CA MET A 89 2.04 -14.31 8.17
C MET A 89 2.97 -13.20 8.68
N VAL A 90 3.91 -13.55 9.57
CA VAL A 90 4.76 -12.56 10.26
C VAL A 90 5.79 -11.95 9.30
N THR A 91 6.48 -12.78 8.52
CA THR A 91 7.52 -12.32 7.60
C THR A 91 6.92 -11.46 6.50
N ALA A 92 5.83 -11.91 5.88
CA ALA A 92 5.23 -11.15 4.78
C ALA A 92 4.58 -9.85 5.27
N GLN A 93 4.04 -9.81 6.48
CA GLN A 93 3.56 -8.55 7.08
C GLN A 93 4.69 -7.53 7.28
N SER A 94 5.87 -7.97 7.73
CA SER A 94 7.06 -7.11 7.81
C SER A 94 7.46 -6.58 6.43
N VAL A 95 7.34 -7.41 5.39
CA VAL A 95 7.61 -7.02 4.00
C VAL A 95 6.55 -6.04 3.45
N VAL A 96 5.29 -6.13 3.87
CA VAL A 96 4.24 -5.15 3.51
C VAL A 96 4.62 -3.76 4.03
N LEU A 97 5.02 -3.66 5.30
CA LEU A 97 5.50 -2.42 5.91
C LEU A 97 6.74 -1.88 5.19
N TYR A 98 7.70 -2.76 4.88
CA TYR A 98 8.89 -2.41 4.09
C TYR A 98 8.53 -1.86 2.70
N SER A 99 7.60 -2.51 2.00
CA SER A 99 7.17 -2.08 0.67
C SER A 99 6.54 -0.69 0.71
N ARG A 100 5.75 -0.39 1.74
CA ARG A 100 5.18 0.95 1.95
C ARG A 100 6.25 2.00 2.27
N LEU A 101 7.21 1.65 3.12
CA LEU A 101 8.34 2.52 3.42
C LEU A 101 9.11 2.86 2.14
N GLY A 102 9.31 1.89 1.25
CA GLY A 102 9.97 2.09 -0.05
C GLY A 102 9.29 3.13 -0.93
N ILE A 103 7.96 3.12 -0.98
CA ILE A 103 7.16 4.09 -1.74
C ILE A 103 7.31 5.51 -1.17
N VAL A 104 7.42 5.67 0.15
CA VAL A 104 7.56 6.99 0.79
C VAL A 104 8.99 7.51 0.73
N LEU A 105 10.01 6.64 0.86
CA LEU A 105 11.42 7.05 0.90
C LEU A 105 11.99 7.38 -0.49
N GLY A 106 11.46 6.77 -1.55
CA GLY A 106 12.00 6.91 -2.92
C GLY A 106 13.50 6.62 -3.02
N ASN A 107 14.12 7.04 -4.13
CA ASN A 107 15.54 6.73 -4.42
C ASN A 107 16.56 7.54 -3.59
N GLN A 108 16.14 8.57 -2.85
CA GLN A 108 17.08 9.40 -2.06
C GLN A 108 17.61 8.68 -0.82
N ASN A 109 16.85 7.75 -0.24
CA ASN A 109 17.17 7.12 1.05
C ASN A 109 17.38 5.59 0.95
N SER A 110 17.91 5.11 -0.17
CA SER A 110 18.13 3.68 -0.45
C SER A 110 18.94 2.94 0.62
N ARG A 111 19.84 3.62 1.34
CA ARG A 111 20.60 3.02 2.45
C ARG A 111 19.67 2.53 3.57
N ILE A 112 18.69 3.35 3.98
CA ILE A 112 17.75 3.00 5.06
C ILE A 112 16.88 1.81 4.66
N LEU A 113 16.43 1.78 3.41
CA LEU A 113 15.72 0.63 2.84
C LEU A 113 16.56 -0.64 2.89
N VAL A 114 17.82 -0.58 2.47
CA VAL A 114 18.72 -1.73 2.54
C VAL A 114 18.92 -2.22 3.98
N PHE A 115 19.14 -1.31 4.94
CA PHE A 115 19.22 -1.68 6.37
C PHE A 115 17.94 -2.33 6.88
N THR A 116 16.78 -1.75 6.56
CA THR A 116 15.47 -2.28 6.97
C THR A 116 15.23 -3.69 6.40
N LYS A 117 15.58 -3.90 5.13
CA LYS A 117 15.50 -5.22 4.49
C LYS A 117 16.38 -6.25 5.19
N TRP A 118 17.63 -5.90 5.48
CA TRP A 118 18.55 -6.80 6.17
C TRP A 118 18.13 -7.08 7.62
N MET A 119 17.57 -6.10 8.32
CA MET A 119 16.97 -6.29 9.65
C MET A 119 15.84 -7.33 9.60
N ILE A 120 14.88 -7.18 8.69
CA ILE A 120 13.76 -8.14 8.54
C ILE A 120 14.28 -9.56 8.25
N ILE A 121 15.26 -9.69 7.34
CA ILE A 121 15.83 -10.99 6.99
C ILE A 121 16.55 -11.61 8.20
N ALA A 122 17.37 -10.83 8.91
CA ALA A 122 18.13 -11.30 10.06
C ALA A 122 17.20 -11.74 11.21
N ASP A 123 16.21 -10.91 11.56
CA ASP A 123 15.24 -11.19 12.63
C ASP A 123 14.43 -12.44 12.29
N THR A 124 13.98 -12.56 11.03
CA THR A 124 13.27 -13.76 10.56
C THR A 124 14.12 -15.01 10.75
N ILE A 125 15.38 -15.01 10.30
CA ILE A 125 16.25 -16.21 10.40
C ILE A 125 16.54 -16.56 11.87
N ILE A 126 16.89 -15.55 12.69
CA ILE A 126 17.26 -15.75 14.10
C ILE A 126 16.07 -16.27 14.88
N PHE A 127 14.93 -15.57 14.84
CA PHE A 127 13.76 -15.95 15.62
C PHE A 127 13.09 -17.20 15.09
N TYR A 128 13.07 -17.42 13.76
CA TYR A 128 12.54 -18.66 13.20
C TYR A 128 13.32 -19.88 13.68
N THR A 129 14.65 -19.82 13.62
CA THR A 129 15.51 -20.93 14.06
C THR A 129 15.29 -21.20 15.54
N LEU A 130 15.32 -20.13 16.36
CA LEU A 130 15.17 -20.23 17.81
C LEU A 130 13.79 -20.79 18.22
N ALA A 131 12.71 -20.27 17.63
CA ALA A 131 11.35 -20.71 17.89
C ALA A 131 11.12 -22.16 17.46
N THR A 132 11.59 -22.53 16.26
CA THR A 132 11.42 -23.89 15.75
C THR A 132 12.18 -24.90 16.62
N THR A 133 13.44 -24.63 16.96
CA THR A 133 14.23 -25.53 17.81
C THR A 133 13.57 -25.75 19.17
N ILE A 134 13.06 -24.70 19.81
CA ILE A 134 12.46 -24.86 21.14
C ILE A 134 11.09 -25.54 21.10
N VAL A 135 10.26 -25.25 20.10
CA VAL A 135 8.92 -25.85 19.99
C VAL A 135 8.99 -27.34 19.66
N PHE A 136 9.91 -27.75 18.79
CA PHE A 136 10.19 -29.17 18.54
C PHE A 136 10.80 -29.85 19.77
N GLY A 137 11.72 -29.18 20.45
CA GLY A 137 12.29 -29.68 21.71
C GLY A 137 11.22 -29.93 22.77
N MET A 138 10.27 -29.02 22.95
CA MET A 138 9.16 -29.15 23.90
C MET A 138 8.24 -30.35 23.59
N HIS A 139 8.02 -30.69 22.32
CA HIS A 139 7.11 -31.77 21.95
C HIS A 139 7.77 -33.15 21.88
N TYR A 140 9.07 -33.23 21.58
CA TYR A 140 9.75 -34.50 21.29
C TYR A 140 10.92 -34.82 22.24
N SER A 141 11.33 -33.89 23.10
CA SER A 141 12.32 -34.15 24.14
C SER A 141 11.64 -34.46 25.47
N SER A 142 12.27 -35.30 26.29
CA SER A 142 11.83 -35.56 27.67
C SER A 142 12.40 -34.57 28.68
N ASP A 143 13.28 -33.66 28.25
CA ASP A 143 13.92 -32.66 29.12
C ASP A 143 12.98 -31.47 29.38
N HIS A 144 12.62 -31.28 30.65
CA HIS A 144 11.74 -30.20 31.11
C HIS A 144 12.39 -28.81 30.98
N ASN A 145 13.69 -28.74 30.69
CA ASN A 145 14.36 -27.47 30.37
C ASN A 145 13.79 -26.81 29.10
N PHE A 146 13.23 -27.60 28.17
CA PHE A 146 12.63 -27.08 26.94
C PHE A 146 11.36 -26.23 27.23
N ASP A 147 10.53 -26.61 28.20
CA ASP A 147 9.35 -25.84 28.60
C ASP A 147 9.74 -24.46 29.14
N ARG A 148 10.82 -24.42 29.94
CA ARG A 148 11.34 -23.17 30.49
C ARG A 148 12.00 -22.32 29.42
N GLY A 149 12.73 -22.95 28.51
CA GLY A 149 13.31 -22.30 27.33
C GLY A 149 12.26 -21.68 26.43
N TYR A 150 11.11 -22.37 26.23
CA TYR A 150 10.00 -21.89 25.41
C TYR A 150 9.50 -20.53 25.88
N ILE A 151 9.27 -20.35 27.18
CA ILE A 151 8.79 -19.08 27.76
C ILE A 151 9.78 -17.93 27.49
N TYR A 152 11.09 -18.15 27.67
CA TYR A 152 12.09 -17.10 27.46
C TYR A 152 12.25 -16.75 25.98
N ILE A 153 12.29 -17.78 25.12
CA ILE A 153 12.41 -17.61 23.68
C ILE A 153 11.16 -16.94 23.10
N GLU A 154 9.97 -17.30 23.56
CA GLU A 154 8.71 -16.71 23.11
C GLU A 154 8.65 -15.21 23.43
N ARG A 155 9.01 -14.82 24.66
CA ARG A 155 9.11 -13.41 25.04
C ARG A 155 10.16 -12.66 24.23
N LEU A 156 11.31 -13.29 23.97
CA LEU A 156 12.39 -12.70 23.19
C LEU A 156 11.96 -12.44 21.75
N GLN A 157 11.36 -13.42 21.06
CA GLN A 157 10.88 -13.24 19.68
C GLN A 157 9.77 -12.19 19.60
N MET A 158 8.81 -12.20 20.54
CA MET A 158 7.71 -11.24 20.54
C MET A 158 8.21 -9.81 20.74
N THR A 159 9.19 -9.64 21.63
CA THR A 159 9.85 -8.34 21.84
C THR A 159 10.64 -7.93 20.60
N GLY A 160 11.36 -8.86 19.97
CA GLY A 160 12.14 -8.61 18.75
C GLY A 160 11.28 -8.13 17.59
N PHE A 161 10.20 -8.85 17.25
CA PHE A 161 9.28 -8.44 16.19
C PHE A 161 8.59 -7.10 16.50
N CYS A 162 8.21 -6.85 17.76
CA CYS A 162 7.64 -5.57 18.18
C CYS A 162 8.63 -4.41 17.97
N VAL A 163 9.90 -4.59 18.35
CA VAL A 163 10.95 -3.58 18.09
C VAL A 163 11.16 -3.38 16.59
N GLN A 164 11.17 -4.45 15.80
CA GLN A 164 11.29 -4.39 14.35
C GLN A 164 10.15 -3.56 13.73
N GLU A 165 8.90 -3.81 14.14
CA GLU A 165 7.73 -3.06 13.70
C GLU A 165 7.82 -1.58 14.10
N PHE A 166 8.25 -1.27 15.34
CA PHE A 166 8.44 0.10 15.80
C PHE A 166 9.51 0.85 15.01
N VAL A 167 10.61 0.19 14.65
CA VAL A 167 11.65 0.78 13.80
C VAL A 167 11.07 1.13 12.43
N ILE A 168 10.33 0.21 11.80
CA ILE A 168 9.75 0.45 10.47
C ILE A 168 8.69 1.57 10.52
N SER A 169 7.77 1.51 11.48
CA SER A 169 6.73 2.52 11.68
C SER A 169 7.32 3.89 12.05
N GLY A 170 8.36 3.92 12.88
CA GLY A 170 9.06 5.15 13.25
C GLY A 170 9.76 5.80 12.05
N LEU A 171 10.45 5.02 11.22
CA LEU A 171 11.07 5.51 9.98
C LEU A 171 10.03 6.06 9.00
N TYR A 172 8.88 5.37 8.90
CA TYR A 172 7.76 5.82 8.09
C TYR A 172 7.24 7.18 8.54
N ILE A 173 6.94 7.34 9.83
CA ILE A 173 6.42 8.59 10.40
C ILE A 173 7.44 9.71 10.25
N TRP A 174 8.72 9.47 10.59
CA TRP A 174 9.76 10.49 10.48
C TRP A 174 9.87 11.08 9.07
N LYS A 175 9.87 10.22 8.04
CA LYS A 175 9.92 10.68 6.65
C LYS A 175 8.64 11.32 6.17
N THR A 176 7.51 10.79 6.61
CA THR A 176 6.20 11.36 6.33
C THR A 176 6.09 12.80 6.87
N LEU A 177 6.67 13.07 8.06
CA LEU A 177 6.74 14.41 8.66
C LEU A 177 7.72 15.35 7.93
N ASP A 178 8.87 14.83 7.48
CA ASP A 178 9.87 15.58 6.69
C ASP A 178 9.26 16.12 5.38
N ILE A 179 8.54 15.26 4.65
CA ILE A 179 7.81 15.65 3.43
C ILE A 179 6.70 16.67 3.74
N LEU A 180 6.03 16.53 4.89
CA LEU A 180 4.96 17.43 5.30
C LEU A 180 5.45 18.83 5.63
N GLN A 181 6.58 18.94 6.32
CA GLN A 181 7.19 20.23 6.67
C GLN A 181 7.67 20.99 5.42
N ALA A 182 7.98 20.28 4.33
CA ALA A 182 8.37 20.87 3.06
C ALA A 182 7.19 21.30 2.14
N GLY A 183 5.94 20.96 2.46
CA GLY A 183 4.78 21.18 1.57
C GLY A 183 3.70 22.13 2.13
N GLU A 184 3.38 23.22 1.42
CA GLU A 184 2.50 24.30 1.90
C GLU A 184 0.96 24.01 1.88
N LYS A 185 0.49 22.76 1.77
CA LYS A 185 -0.95 22.48 1.55
C LYS A 185 -1.66 21.80 2.72
N LYS A 186 -2.58 22.53 3.37
CA LYS A 186 -3.52 22.04 4.42
C LYS A 186 -4.26 20.73 4.07
N GLN A 187 -4.55 20.46 2.80
CA GLN A 187 -5.22 19.22 2.39
C GLN A 187 -4.34 17.97 2.60
N ALA A 188 -3.02 18.09 2.39
CA ALA A 188 -2.07 17.00 2.61
C ALA A 188 -2.02 16.59 4.09
N HIS A 189 -2.12 17.57 5.01
CA HIS A 189 -2.14 17.33 6.45
C HIS A 189 -3.30 16.43 6.89
N ARG A 190 -4.48 16.51 6.25
CA ARG A 190 -5.64 15.70 6.65
C ARG A 190 -5.46 14.23 6.27
N THR A 191 -4.96 13.95 5.06
CA THR A 191 -4.59 12.59 4.64
C THR A 191 -3.46 12.05 5.50
N LEU A 192 -2.43 12.86 5.78
CA LEU A 192 -1.30 12.47 6.63
C LEU A 192 -1.72 12.19 8.08
N TRP A 193 -2.69 12.92 8.62
CA TRP A 193 -3.25 12.63 9.94
C TRP A 193 -3.97 11.28 9.98
N GLN A 194 -4.71 10.93 8.92
CA GLN A 194 -5.33 9.60 8.83
C GLN A 194 -4.27 8.49 8.75
N LEU A 195 -3.19 8.70 8.00
CA LEU A 195 -2.05 7.78 7.93
C LEU A 195 -1.35 7.63 9.29
N PHE A 196 -1.26 8.71 10.06
CA PHE A 196 -0.71 8.70 11.41
C PHE A 196 -1.56 7.87 12.37
N VAL A 197 -2.88 8.09 12.38
CA VAL A 197 -3.81 7.34 13.26
C VAL A 197 -3.72 5.84 13.02
N ILE A 198 -3.66 5.41 11.76
CA ILE A 198 -3.61 3.97 11.45
C ILE A 198 -2.28 3.35 11.92
N ASN A 199 -1.15 4.03 11.72
CA ASN A 199 0.15 3.59 12.26
C ASN A 199 0.15 3.50 13.80
N VAL A 200 -0.50 4.44 14.49
CA VAL A 200 -0.64 4.39 15.95
C VAL A 200 -1.42 3.16 16.40
N VAL A 201 -2.49 2.78 15.68
CA VAL A 201 -3.26 1.57 16.01
C VAL A 201 -2.44 0.30 15.77
N ILE A 202 -1.62 0.25 14.72
CA ILE A 202 -0.71 -0.89 14.48
C ILE A 202 0.27 -1.04 15.66
N VAL A 203 0.92 0.05 16.07
CA VAL A 203 1.80 0.09 17.25
C VAL A 203 1.06 -0.35 18.51
N ALA A 204 -0.19 0.09 18.70
CA ALA A 204 -0.99 -0.32 19.85
C ALA A 204 -1.32 -1.82 19.85
N LEU A 205 -1.56 -2.43 18.68
CA LEU A 205 -1.76 -3.88 18.55
C LEU A 205 -0.48 -4.66 18.88
N ASP A 206 0.70 -4.14 18.56
CA ASP A 206 1.99 -4.75 18.91
C ASP A 206 2.20 -4.75 20.42
N VAL A 207 1.92 -3.61 21.06
CA VAL A 207 1.98 -3.49 22.52
C VAL A 207 0.97 -4.44 23.18
N ALA A 208 -0.25 -4.55 22.64
CA ALA A 208 -1.25 -5.47 23.18
C ALA A 208 -0.78 -6.93 23.11
N LEU A 209 -0.17 -7.34 22.00
CA LEU A 209 0.42 -8.68 21.86
C LEU A 209 1.57 -8.90 22.86
N LEU A 210 2.42 -7.89 23.05
CA LEU A 210 3.50 -7.95 24.02
C LEU A 210 2.96 -8.06 25.45
N VAL A 211 1.93 -7.29 25.81
CA VAL A 211 1.32 -7.35 27.14
C VAL A 211 0.72 -8.74 27.41
N LEU A 212 -0.01 -9.33 26.45
CA LEU A 212 -0.56 -10.68 26.61
C LEU A 212 0.53 -11.74 26.84
N GLU A 213 1.65 -11.61 26.13
CA GLU A 213 2.82 -12.47 26.29
C GLU A 213 3.44 -12.36 27.70
N TYR A 214 3.66 -11.14 28.19
CA TYR A 214 4.26 -10.93 29.51
C TYR A 214 3.29 -11.25 30.67
N LEU A 215 1.98 -11.21 30.43
CA LEU A 215 0.96 -11.75 31.35
C LEU A 215 0.92 -13.30 31.36
N SER A 216 1.72 -13.97 30.54
CA SER A 216 1.83 -15.43 30.45
C SER A 216 0.50 -16.10 30.05
N LEU A 217 -0.33 -15.40 29.28
CA LEU A 217 -1.62 -15.90 28.78
C LEU A 217 -1.44 -16.52 27.38
N ALA A 218 -0.64 -17.59 27.28
CA ALA A 218 -0.20 -18.17 26.01
C ALA A 218 -1.35 -18.55 25.06
N SER A 219 -2.38 -19.24 25.56
CA SER A 219 -3.52 -19.66 24.74
C SER A 219 -4.29 -18.49 24.13
N ILE A 220 -4.52 -17.42 24.93
CA ILE A 220 -5.19 -16.21 24.47
C ILE A 220 -4.27 -15.42 23.53
N GLN A 221 -2.96 -15.37 23.83
CA GLN A 221 -1.95 -14.70 23.01
C GLN A 221 -1.93 -15.29 21.58
N ILE A 222 -1.92 -16.62 21.44
CA ILE A 222 -1.85 -17.30 20.14
C ILE A 222 -3.08 -16.95 19.29
N ALA A 223 -4.27 -17.03 19.88
CA ALA A 223 -5.51 -16.69 19.19
C ALA A 223 -5.60 -15.18 18.84
N PHE A 224 -5.26 -14.31 19.79
CA PHE A 224 -5.29 -12.87 19.58
C PHE A 224 -4.24 -12.42 18.55
N LYS A 225 -3.12 -13.14 18.42
CA LYS A 225 -2.10 -12.92 17.37
C LYS A 225 -2.70 -13.03 15.98
N ALA A 226 -3.44 -14.10 15.68
CA ALA A 226 -4.11 -14.27 14.39
C ALA A 226 -5.00 -13.05 14.05
N LEU A 227 -5.82 -12.62 15.02
CA LEU A 227 -6.72 -11.50 14.86
C LEU A 227 -5.97 -10.17 14.68
N ALA A 228 -4.97 -9.91 15.52
CA ALA A 228 -4.16 -8.71 15.46
C ALA A 228 -3.46 -8.59 14.09
N TYR A 229 -2.87 -9.67 13.57
CA TYR A 229 -2.28 -9.67 12.23
C TYR A 229 -3.32 -9.45 11.13
N ALA A 230 -4.50 -10.06 11.21
CA ALA A 230 -5.58 -9.80 10.25
C ALA A 230 -6.00 -8.32 10.23
N VAL A 231 -6.16 -7.71 11.41
CA VAL A 231 -6.50 -6.29 11.56
C VAL A 231 -5.37 -5.40 11.06
N LYS A 232 -4.10 -5.69 11.40
CA LYS A 232 -2.93 -4.98 10.87
C LYS A 232 -2.95 -4.96 9.35
N LEU A 233 -3.10 -6.12 8.70
CA LEU A 233 -3.10 -6.22 7.24
C LEU A 233 -4.27 -5.45 6.60
N LYS A 234 -5.46 -5.47 7.23
CA LYS A 234 -6.63 -4.70 6.75
C LYS A 234 -6.40 -3.20 6.85
N MET A 235 -5.74 -2.76 7.93
CA MET A 235 -5.35 -1.37 8.15
C MET A 235 -4.29 -0.90 7.15
N GLU A 236 -3.29 -1.73 6.88
CA GLU A 236 -2.27 -1.52 5.85
C GLU A 236 -2.91 -1.31 4.46
N PHE A 237 -3.85 -2.18 4.10
CA PHE A 237 -4.58 -2.08 2.84
C PHE A 237 -5.43 -0.81 2.76
N ALA A 238 -6.13 -0.45 3.83
CA ALA A 238 -6.93 0.78 3.89
C ALA A 238 -6.07 2.05 3.72
N ILE A 239 -4.84 2.05 4.26
CA ILE A 239 -3.90 3.16 4.01
C ILE A 239 -3.59 3.25 2.52
N LEU A 240 -3.28 2.13 1.88
CA LEU A 240 -2.91 2.14 0.47
C LEU A 240 -4.03 2.70 -0.40
N SER A 241 -5.26 2.21 -0.25
CA SER A 241 -6.40 2.68 -1.03
C SER A 241 -6.59 4.20 -0.92
N LYS A 242 -6.42 4.74 0.29
CA LYS A 242 -6.51 6.19 0.54
C LYS A 242 -5.35 6.98 -0.07
N LEU A 243 -4.14 6.41 -0.10
CA LEU A 243 -2.98 7.06 -0.69
C LEU A 243 -3.15 7.21 -2.21
N VAL A 244 -3.64 6.16 -2.88
CA VAL A 244 -3.92 6.15 -4.33
C VAL A 244 -5.05 7.12 -4.68
N GLU A 245 -6.12 7.13 -3.89
CA GLU A 245 -7.22 8.08 -4.10
C GLU A 245 -6.73 9.53 -3.95
N SER A 246 -5.93 9.82 -2.92
CA SER A 246 -5.40 11.16 -2.68
C SER A 246 -4.44 11.63 -3.78
N SER A 247 -3.63 10.74 -4.36
CA SER A 247 -2.72 11.09 -5.45
C SER A 247 -3.47 11.35 -6.76
N SER A 248 -4.47 10.52 -7.08
CA SER A 248 -5.32 10.71 -8.27
C SER A 248 -6.12 12.02 -8.21
N LEU A 249 -6.66 12.37 -7.04
CA LEU A 249 -7.37 13.64 -6.81
C LEU A 249 -6.45 14.85 -6.91
N ALA A 250 -5.23 14.76 -6.38
CA ALA A 250 -4.22 15.81 -6.53
C ALA A 250 -3.88 16.05 -8.01
N GLN A 251 -3.73 14.98 -8.79
CA GLN A 251 -3.43 15.05 -10.22
C GLN A 251 -4.60 15.62 -11.03
N ARG A 252 -5.84 15.26 -10.69
CA ARG A 252 -7.05 15.81 -11.32
C ARG A 252 -7.23 17.30 -11.03
N ASN A 253 -6.93 17.75 -9.81
CA ASN A 253 -7.01 19.17 -9.46
C ASN A 253 -5.92 19.98 -10.18
N LEU A 254 -4.73 19.39 -10.39
CA LEU A 254 -3.66 20.04 -11.15
C LEU A 254 -4.02 20.15 -12.64
N SER A 255 -4.57 19.10 -13.26
CA SER A 255 -4.97 19.15 -14.67
C SER A 255 -6.12 20.14 -14.91
N VAL A 256 -7.10 20.21 -14.00
CA VAL A 256 -8.18 21.22 -14.07
C VAL A 256 -7.63 22.64 -13.90
N SER A 257 -6.67 22.86 -13.00
CA SER A 257 -6.04 24.17 -12.83
C SER A 257 -5.27 24.60 -14.08
N LEU A 258 -4.53 23.68 -14.72
CA LEU A 258 -3.82 23.94 -15.97
C LEU A 258 -4.78 24.23 -17.13
N ASN A 259 -5.88 23.48 -17.22
CA ASN A 259 -6.90 23.70 -18.25
C ASN A 259 -7.58 25.07 -18.09
N ASN A 260 -7.83 25.50 -16.85
CA ASN A 260 -8.38 26.83 -16.58
C ASN A 260 -7.37 27.96 -16.85
N THR A 261 -6.06 27.76 -16.62
CA THR A 261 -5.06 28.77 -17.01
C THR A 261 -4.92 28.88 -18.53
N ILE A 262 -4.96 27.76 -19.26
CA ILE A 262 -4.92 27.76 -20.73
C ILE A 262 -6.19 28.43 -21.30
N ALA A 263 -7.36 28.18 -20.70
CA ALA A 263 -8.61 28.83 -21.09
C ALA A 263 -8.63 30.34 -20.81
N LEU A 264 -7.76 30.84 -19.92
CA LEU A 264 -7.58 32.27 -19.65
C LEU A 264 -6.42 32.90 -20.48
N GLU A 265 -5.62 32.07 -21.15
CA GLU A 265 -4.51 32.48 -22.02
C GLU A 265 -4.93 32.63 -23.48
N ASP A 266 -6.05 32.02 -23.89
CA ASP A 266 -6.66 32.16 -25.23
C ASP A 266 -7.30 33.55 -25.49
N ASP A 267 -7.32 34.44 -24.49
CA ASP A 267 -8.01 35.74 -24.55
C ASP A 267 -7.06 36.96 -24.38
N ARG A 268 -5.73 36.80 -24.51
CA ARG A 268 -4.78 37.95 -24.49
C ARG A 268 -3.62 37.82 -25.50
N PRO A 269 -3.20 38.93 -26.14
CA PRO A 269 -2.04 38.93 -27.03
C PRO A 269 -0.72 38.76 -26.26
N ALA A 270 0.19 38.02 -26.88
CA ALA A 270 1.45 37.53 -26.34
C ALA A 270 2.34 38.58 -25.65
N TYR A 271 2.53 38.43 -24.34
CA TYR A 271 3.76 38.83 -23.65
C TYR A 271 4.17 37.71 -22.70
N ALA A 272 5.25 37.03 -23.05
CA ALA A 272 5.81 35.92 -22.29
C ALA A 272 6.29 36.40 -20.90
N VAL A 273 5.71 35.84 -19.85
CA VAL A 273 6.27 35.89 -18.49
C VAL A 273 6.54 34.46 -18.06
N GLY A 274 7.81 34.09 -18.04
CA GLY A 274 8.28 32.79 -17.57
C GLY A 274 8.06 32.66 -16.07
N LEU A 275 6.99 31.96 -15.68
CA LEU A 275 6.83 31.40 -14.35
C LEU A 275 6.77 29.89 -14.51
N THR A 276 7.89 29.22 -14.24
CA THR A 276 7.93 27.77 -14.11
C THR A 276 7.18 27.40 -12.83
N PRO A 277 6.07 26.61 -12.89
CA PRO A 277 5.50 26.05 -11.69
C PRO A 277 6.45 24.94 -11.23
N SER A 278 7.02 25.08 -10.04
CA SER A 278 7.75 24.02 -9.36
C SER A 278 6.80 22.87 -9.08
N SER A 279 6.77 21.91 -10.00
CA SER A 279 6.01 20.67 -9.89
C SER A 279 6.53 19.83 -8.72
N PRO A 280 5.66 19.29 -7.86
CA PRO A 280 6.09 18.44 -6.76
C PRO A 280 6.57 17.10 -7.32
N GLN A 281 7.88 16.98 -7.53
CA GLN A 281 8.57 15.78 -8.02
C GLN A 281 8.28 14.52 -7.18
N PHE A 282 7.79 14.68 -5.95
CA PHE A 282 7.46 13.58 -5.03
C PHE A 282 6.24 12.77 -5.50
N VAL A 283 5.18 13.41 -5.99
CA VAL A 283 3.92 12.71 -6.36
C VAL A 283 4.06 12.03 -7.72
N THR A 284 4.74 12.68 -8.66
CA THR A 284 5.06 12.11 -9.97
C THR A 284 6.11 11.01 -9.89
N SER A 285 7.12 11.10 -9.01
CA SER A 285 8.11 10.03 -8.84
C SER A 285 7.48 8.78 -8.21
N ALA A 286 6.64 8.94 -7.17
CA ALA A 286 5.84 7.85 -6.64
C ALA A 286 4.98 7.22 -7.75
N LEU A 287 4.14 7.98 -8.48
CA LEU A 287 3.30 7.41 -9.54
C LEU A 287 4.08 6.80 -10.72
N SER A 288 5.23 7.36 -11.10
CA SER A 288 6.09 6.80 -12.16
C SER A 288 6.72 5.47 -11.76
N GLN A 289 7.04 5.29 -10.47
CA GLN A 289 7.52 4.03 -9.94
C GLN A 289 6.39 2.99 -9.84
N TRP A 290 5.14 3.44 -9.71
CA TRP A 290 3.96 2.58 -9.72
C TRP A 290 3.56 2.10 -11.13
N HIS A 291 3.75 2.92 -12.18
CA HIS A 291 3.47 2.57 -13.58
C HIS A 291 4.70 2.10 -14.38
N GLY A 292 5.91 2.19 -13.81
CA GLY A 292 7.18 2.11 -14.53
C GLY A 292 7.69 0.71 -14.88
N ASP A 293 7.05 -0.37 -14.43
CA ASP A 293 7.50 -1.74 -14.72
C ASP A 293 6.97 -2.33 -16.04
N GLU A 294 6.39 -1.51 -16.93
CA GLU A 294 5.89 -1.96 -18.26
C GLU A 294 6.88 -1.77 -19.42
N LYS A 295 8.20 -1.65 -19.16
CA LYS A 295 9.22 -1.58 -20.23
C LYS A 295 10.50 -2.36 -19.96
N VAL A 296 10.39 -3.66 -19.67
CA VAL A 296 11.47 -4.63 -19.96
C VAL A 296 10.86 -5.97 -20.36
N SER A 297 10.63 -6.16 -21.67
CA SER A 297 10.77 -7.43 -22.41
C SER A 297 10.09 -7.31 -23.78
N ARG A 298 10.75 -6.61 -24.71
CA ARG A 298 10.44 -6.78 -26.14
C ARG A 298 11.66 -6.47 -27.01
N THR A 299 12.64 -7.36 -26.90
CA THR A 299 13.81 -7.58 -27.77
C THR A 299 14.16 -9.05 -27.49
N ASP A 300 14.22 -10.01 -28.42
CA ASP A 300 14.47 -9.99 -29.86
C ASP A 300 13.87 -11.26 -30.48
N HIS A 301 13.22 -11.14 -31.65
CA HIS A 301 13.18 -12.19 -32.67
C HIS A 301 12.69 -11.56 -33.98
N ALA A 302 13.65 -11.09 -34.78
CA ALA A 302 13.45 -10.86 -36.21
C ALA A 302 14.79 -11.10 -36.91
N GLU A 303 15.00 -12.35 -37.34
CA GLU A 303 16.01 -12.66 -38.35
C GLU A 303 15.55 -12.19 -39.72
N HIS A 304 16.53 -11.77 -40.52
CA HIS A 304 16.58 -11.84 -41.99
C HIS A 304 15.58 -10.99 -42.79
N TYR A 305 16.05 -9.91 -43.41
CA TYR A 305 16.40 -9.91 -44.84
C TYR A 305 17.11 -8.61 -45.21
N SER A 306 18.29 -8.78 -45.80
CA SER A 306 19.15 -7.80 -46.44
C SER A 306 18.52 -7.19 -47.69
N HIS A 307 18.70 -5.88 -47.93
CA HIS A 307 18.96 -5.37 -49.29
C HIS A 307 19.74 -4.04 -49.28
N GLU A 308 21.01 -4.22 -49.61
CA GLU A 308 21.96 -3.42 -50.38
C GLU A 308 21.44 -2.15 -51.08
N SER A 309 22.14 -1.04 -50.83
CA SER A 309 22.04 0.23 -51.53
C SER A 309 22.90 0.26 -52.80
N VAL A 310 22.29 0.46 -53.97
CA VAL A 310 22.98 0.78 -55.22
C VAL A 310 22.43 2.09 -55.80
N ARG A 311 23.35 3.03 -56.09
CA ARG A 311 23.15 4.28 -56.84
C ARG A 311 22.76 4.00 -58.29
N THR A 312 21.87 4.81 -58.87
CA THR A 312 22.00 5.36 -60.25
C THR A 312 21.01 6.51 -60.55
N THR A 313 21.58 7.69 -60.81
CA THR A 313 21.34 8.66 -61.90
C THR A 313 20.00 8.80 -62.66
N SER A 314 19.46 10.04 -62.59
CA SER A 314 19.00 10.98 -63.67
C SER A 314 18.06 10.56 -64.81
N HIS A 315 16.91 11.26 -64.93
CA HIS A 315 16.38 12.08 -66.08
C HIS A 315 14.85 12.27 -65.91
N GLN A 316 14.31 13.51 -65.94
CA GLN A 316 13.50 14.14 -67.03
C GLN A 316 12.25 13.32 -67.42
N THR A 317 10.99 13.77 -67.32
CA THR A 317 10.24 14.86 -68.02
C THR A 317 8.79 14.78 -67.48
N ASP A 318 8.11 15.85 -67.06
CA ASP A 318 7.32 16.85 -67.84
C ASP A 318 5.79 16.54 -67.94
N SER A 319 5.00 17.62 -67.95
CA SER A 319 3.60 17.79 -68.38
C SER A 319 2.37 17.31 -67.55
N SER A 320 1.68 18.32 -66.99
CA SER A 320 0.33 18.83 -67.37
C SER A 320 -1.01 18.12 -67.04
N GLU A 321 -1.93 18.98 -66.57
CA GLU A 321 -3.40 19.01 -66.73
C GLU A 321 -4.26 17.96 -66.00
N ALA A 322 -5.55 18.16 -65.66
CA ALA A 322 -6.47 19.27 -65.37
C ALA A 322 -7.86 18.58 -65.18
N HIS A 323 -8.87 19.33 -64.72
CA HIS A 323 -10.32 19.01 -64.70
C HIS A 323 -10.88 18.15 -63.53
N LEU A 324 -12.09 18.34 -62.98
CA LEU A 324 -13.14 19.38 -63.00
C LEU A 324 -14.27 18.86 -62.06
N PHE A 325 -15.15 19.76 -61.58
CA PHE A 325 -16.50 19.58 -60.99
C PHE A 325 -16.68 19.84 -59.48
N GLY A 326 -17.33 20.99 -59.16
CA GLY A 326 -18.17 21.19 -57.97
C GLY A 326 -19.65 20.86 -58.29
N PRO A 327 -20.68 21.48 -57.65
CA PRO A 327 -20.67 22.38 -56.48
C PRO A 327 -21.86 22.20 -55.47
N THR A 328 -21.87 23.03 -54.41
CA THR A 328 -23.05 23.60 -53.69
C THR A 328 -23.80 22.78 -52.63
N LEU A 329 -23.85 23.32 -51.39
CA LEU A 329 -25.10 23.69 -50.67
C LEU A 329 -24.81 24.58 -49.44
N THR A 330 -25.56 25.67 -49.36
CA THR A 330 -25.54 26.79 -48.42
C THR A 330 -26.36 26.54 -47.13
N PRO A 331 -26.23 27.39 -46.10
CA PRO A 331 -26.72 27.13 -44.74
C PRO A 331 -28.16 27.62 -44.50
N ILE A 332 -28.86 26.98 -43.55
CA ILE A 332 -30.18 27.43 -43.08
C ILE A 332 -30.01 28.30 -41.82
N ARG A 333 -30.48 29.54 -41.95
CA ARG A 333 -30.74 30.52 -40.89
C ARG A 333 -32.20 30.39 -40.47
N SER A 334 -32.47 30.40 -39.16
CA SER A 334 -33.79 30.66 -38.59
C SER A 334 -33.67 31.85 -37.64
N THR A 335 -34.47 32.89 -37.89
CA THR A 335 -34.62 34.10 -37.06
C THR A 335 -36.10 34.41 -36.90
N ALA A 336 -36.55 34.58 -35.64
CA ALA A 336 -37.61 35.51 -35.21
C ALA A 336 -37.58 35.51 -33.66
N SER A 337 -37.11 36.56 -32.98
CA SER A 337 -37.82 37.82 -32.62
C SER A 337 -38.93 37.58 -31.56
N GLY A 338 -38.97 38.23 -30.39
CA GLY A 338 -38.22 39.36 -29.84
C GLY A 338 -38.76 39.83 -28.47
N ARG A 339 -38.27 41.01 -28.05
CA ARG A 339 -38.54 41.84 -26.83
C ARG A 339 -37.68 41.51 -25.59
N ALA A 340 -36.64 42.28 -25.23
CA ALA A 340 -36.53 43.69 -24.82
C ALA A 340 -36.89 43.92 -23.34
N GLY A 341 -35.92 44.37 -22.53
CA GLY A 341 -36.17 44.91 -21.19
C GLY A 341 -34.96 44.91 -20.25
N SER A 342 -34.10 45.93 -20.38
CA SER A 342 -33.37 46.64 -19.32
C SER A 342 -32.76 45.86 -18.13
N ASP A 343 -31.44 45.90 -18.09
CA ASP A 343 -30.56 45.59 -16.96
C ASP A 343 -30.36 46.85 -16.09
N PRO A 344 -30.65 46.84 -14.76
CA PRO A 344 -30.28 47.94 -13.89
C PRO A 344 -29.65 47.44 -12.57
N TYR A 345 -28.48 46.80 -12.60
CA TYR A 345 -27.62 46.68 -11.41
C TYR A 345 -26.15 46.89 -11.78
N HIS A 346 -25.88 48.08 -12.31
CA HIS A 346 -24.53 48.55 -12.59
C HIS A 346 -24.28 49.89 -11.88
N ASP A 347 -24.59 49.98 -10.57
CA ASP A 347 -24.28 51.17 -9.74
C ASP A 347 -24.42 50.90 -8.23
N VAL A 348 -23.48 50.18 -7.58
CA VAL A 348 -23.34 50.21 -6.10
C VAL A 348 -21.89 50.12 -5.58
N ILE A 349 -20.86 49.87 -6.39
CA ILE A 349 -19.45 49.87 -5.87
C ILE A 349 -18.61 50.94 -6.58
N ARG A 350 -19.07 52.19 -6.46
CA ARG A 350 -18.28 53.39 -6.78
C ARG A 350 -18.64 54.54 -5.84
N SER A 351 -18.62 54.31 -4.53
CA SER A 351 -18.75 55.38 -3.52
C SER A 351 -18.06 55.11 -2.18
N MET A 352 -17.02 54.26 -2.14
CA MET A 352 -16.16 54.11 -0.95
C MET A 352 -14.69 54.41 -1.26
N SER A 353 -14.41 55.58 -1.84
CA SER A 353 -13.08 56.21 -1.81
C SER A 353 -13.15 57.72 -2.10
N ALA A 354 -13.88 58.48 -1.28
CA ALA A 354 -13.69 59.93 -1.19
C ALA A 354 -14.26 60.48 0.13
N GLY A 355 -13.40 60.52 1.15
CA GLY A 355 -13.27 61.54 2.20
C GLY A 355 -14.50 62.08 2.95
N ARG A 356 -14.48 61.96 4.29
CA ARG A 356 -14.05 63.03 5.21
C ARG A 356 -14.44 62.71 6.66
N ALA A 357 -13.45 62.59 7.52
CA ALA A 357 -13.28 63.41 8.72
C ALA A 357 -11.83 63.29 9.17
#